data_AF-A0A951N657-F1
#
_entry.id   AF-A0A951N657-F1
#
_cell.length_a   1.000
_cell.length_b   1.000
_cell.length_c   1.000
_cell.angle_alpha   90.00
_cell.angle_beta   90.00
_cell.angle_gamma   90.00
#
_symmetry.space_group_name_H-M   'P 1'
#
loop_
_entity.id
_entity.type
_entity.pdbx_description
1 polymer ?
#
loop_
_entity_poly.entity_id
_entity_poly.type
_entity_poly.pdbx_seq_one_letter_code
_entity_poly.pdbx_strand_id
1 'polypeptide(L)' 'MAETIFGKIARGEVAVSLVYEDEVCVAFPDISPQAPVHILVIPRHPFEDAYDADAETLGHLLHVAAKLGAQ' A
#
# COMPACT_ATOMS: atom_id res chain seq x y z
N MET A 1 11.43 -4.62 10.63
CA MET A 1 10.29 -4.68 9.71
C MET A 1 9.68 -6.06 9.81
N ALA A 2 8.35 -6.17 9.90
CA ALA A 2 7.70 -7.47 10.08
C ALA A 2 7.94 -8.38 8.86
N GLU A 3 8.15 -9.67 9.09
CA GLU A 3 8.29 -10.71 8.06
C GLU A 3 6.92 -11.10 7.49
N THR A 4 6.21 -10.13 6.91
CA THR A 4 4.89 -10.33 6.28
C THR A 4 5.01 -10.26 4.77
N ILE A 5 4.02 -10.82 4.06
CA ILE A 5 3.96 -10.73 2.60
C ILE A 5 3.95 -9.27 2.12
N PHE A 6 3.23 -8.38 2.80
CA PHE A 6 3.20 -6.95 2.49
C PHE A 6 4.54 -6.27 2.75
N GLY A 7 5.25 -6.65 3.83
CA GLY A 7 6.61 -6.18 4.07
C GLY A 7 7.58 -6.58 2.96
N LYS A 8 7.46 -7.82 2.43
CA LYS A 8 8.28 -8.29 1.30
C LYS A 8 7.96 -7.55 0.00
N ILE A 9 6.69 -7.28 -0.26
CA ILE A 9 6.25 -6.46 -1.40
C ILE A 9 6.81 -5.03 -1.29
N ALA A 10 6.68 -4.38 -0.13
CA ALA A 10 7.19 -3.02 0.09
C ALA A 10 8.72 -2.90 -0.02
N ARG A 11 9.46 -4.01 0.11
CA ARG A 11 10.92 -4.11 -0.10
C ARG A 11 11.31 -4.57 -1.50
N GLY A 12 10.35 -4.89 -2.37
CA GLY A 12 10.63 -5.40 -3.72
C GLY A 12 11.17 -6.84 -3.75
N GLU A 13 11.00 -7.61 -2.68
CA GLU A 13 11.43 -9.01 -2.60
C GLU A 13 10.46 -9.98 -3.29
N VAL A 14 9.23 -9.52 -3.54
CA VAL A 14 8.18 -10.25 -4.25
C VAL A 14 7.82 -9.47 -5.50
N ALA A 15 7.80 -10.15 -6.65
CA ALA A 15 7.37 -9.54 -7.90
C ALA A 15 5.88 -9.19 -7.83
N VAL A 16 5.57 -7.89 -7.88
CA VAL A 16 4.21 -7.37 -8.01
C VAL A 16 4.22 -6.20 -8.98
N SER A 17 3.13 -6.02 -9.73
CA SER A 17 2.97 -4.87 -10.61
C SER A 17 2.60 -3.63 -9.80
N LEU A 18 3.60 -2.85 -9.39
CA LEU A 18 3.36 -1.58 -8.71
C LEU A 18 2.69 -0.59 -9.67
N VAL A 19 1.58 -0.02 -9.25
CA VAL A 19 0.87 1.05 -9.96
C VAL A 19 1.22 2.43 -9.39
N TYR A 20 1.79 2.45 -8.18
CA TYR A 20 2.31 3.65 -7.53
C TYR A 20 3.42 3.26 -6.54
N GLU A 21 4.44 4.11 -6.45
CA GLU A 21 5.56 3.93 -5.52
C GLU A 21 6.15 5.30 -5.18
N ASP A 22 6.34 5.57 -3.89
CA ASP A 22 7.13 6.71 -3.40
C ASP A 22 7.88 6.33 -2.11
N GLU A 23 8.37 7.32 -1.37
CA GLU A 23 9.13 7.10 -0.13
C GLU A 23 8.25 6.59 1.03
N VAL A 24 6.94 6.84 0.99
CA VAL A 24 6.02 6.57 2.10
C VAL A 24 5.24 5.28 1.87
N CYS A 25 4.83 4.99 0.64
CA CYS A 25 3.93 3.89 0.34
C CYS A 25 4.20 3.22 -1.02
N VAL A 26 3.58 2.05 -1.18
CA VAL A 26 3.47 1.36 -2.47
C VAL A 26 2.00 1.01 -2.72
N ALA A 27 1.58 0.98 -3.98
CA ALA A 27 0.26 0.51 -4.37
C ALA A 27 0.32 -0.51 -5.50
N PHE A 28 -0.51 -1.55 -5.41
CA PHE A 28 -0.55 -2.67 -6.36
C PHE A 28 -1.92 -3.36 -6.39
N PRO A 29 -2.26 -4.08 -7.48
CA PRO A 29 -3.50 -4.83 -7.57
C PRO A 29 -3.57 -5.95 -6.53
N ASP A 30 -4.76 -6.13 -5.93
CA ASP A 30 -5.03 -7.30 -5.11
C ASP A 30 -5.02 -8.59 -5.97
N ILE A 31 -4.44 -9.66 -5.45
CA ILE A 31 -4.43 -10.99 -6.11
C ILE A 31 -5.82 -11.64 -6.13
N SER A 32 -6.69 -11.26 -5.20
CA SER A 32 -8.07 -11.74 -5.07
C SER A 32 -9.05 -10.54 -5.04
N PRO A 33 -9.20 -9.83 -6.18
CA PRO A 33 -9.95 -8.58 -6.24
C PRO A 33 -11.43 -8.77 -5.88
N GLN A 34 -12.01 -7.80 -5.16
CA GLN A 34 -13.44 -7.78 -4.76
C GLN A 34 -14.29 -6.85 -5.66
N ALA A 35 -13.68 -6.25 -6.67
CA ALA A 35 -14.28 -5.37 -7.65
C ALA A 35 -13.48 -5.48 -8.97
N PRO A 36 -13.98 -4.96 -10.12
CA PRO A 36 -13.25 -5.00 -11.39
C PRO A 36 -11.84 -4.38 -11.31
N VAL A 37 -11.67 -3.38 -10.44
CA VAL A 37 -10.39 -2.81 -10.06
C VAL A 37 -10.32 -2.80 -8.53
N HIS A 38 -9.29 -3.44 -7.97
CA HIS A 38 -9.04 -3.46 -6.52
C HIS A 38 -7.54 -3.25 -6.29
N ILE A 39 -7.19 -2.09 -5.73
CA ILE A 39 -5.80 -1.69 -5.48
C ILE A 39 -5.59 -1.57 -3.98
N LEU A 40 -4.53 -2.20 -3.47
CA LEU A 40 -4.07 -2.05 -2.10
C LEU A 40 -3.03 -0.94 -2.07
N VAL A 41 -3.17 0.01 -1.14
CA VAL A 41 -2.18 1.05 -0.84
C VAL A 41 -1.64 0.77 0.55
N ILE A 42 -0.36 0.44 0.67
CA ILE A 42 0.27 0.04 1.93
C ILE A 42 1.47 0.95 2.27
N PRO A 43 1.71 1.25 3.56
CA PRO A 43 2.89 2.00 3.95
C PRO A 43 4.16 1.15 3.82
N ARG A 44 5.29 1.81 3.58
CA ARG A 44 6.61 1.16 3.66
C ARG A 44 7.04 0.92 5.10
N HIS A 45 6.71 1.87 5.98
CA HIS A 45 6.89 1.67 7.41
C HIS A 45 5.86 0.65 7.90
N PRO A 46 6.27 -0.39 8.65
CA PRO A 46 5.35 -1.41 9.14
C PRO A 46 4.54 -0.89 10.33
N PHE A 47 3.22 -1.02 10.25
CA PHE A 47 2.28 -0.85 11.35
C PHE A 47 1.44 -2.12 11.50
N GLU A 48 0.99 -2.47 12.70
CA GLU A 48 0.11 -3.63 12.89
C GLU A 48 -1.26 -3.35 12.27
N ASP A 49 -1.80 -2.16 12.54
CA ASP A 49 -3.03 -1.64 11.96
C ASP A 49 -3.03 -0.10 11.91
N ALA A 50 -4.19 0.50 11.63
CA ALA A 50 -4.34 1.94 11.51
C ALA A 50 -4.24 2.70 12.86
N TYR A 51 -4.41 2.04 14.00
CA TYR A 51 -4.28 2.66 15.32
C TYR A 51 -2.83 2.91 15.72
N ASP A 52 -1.89 2.13 15.17
CA ASP A 52 -0.45 2.31 15.38
C ASP A 52 0.20 3.31 14.41
N ALA A 53 -0.49 3.63 13.31
CA ALA A 53 0.02 4.54 12.29
C ALA A 53 -0.12 6.00 12.68
N ASP A 54 0.89 6.80 12.34
CA ASP A 54 0.81 8.26 12.51
C ASP A 54 -0.14 8.89 11.48
N ALA A 55 -0.66 10.08 11.83
CA ALA A 55 -1.66 10.77 11.01
C ALA A 55 -1.11 11.24 9.65
N GLU A 56 0.19 11.49 9.55
CA GLU A 56 0.83 11.92 8.30
C GLU A 56 0.85 10.76 7.30
N THR A 57 1.28 9.57 7.74
CA THR A 57 1.24 8.35 6.96
C THR A 57 -0.19 8.03 6.52
N LEU A 58 -1.16 8.01 7.45
CA LEU A 58 -2.56 7.73 7.10
C LEU A 58 -3.13 8.73 6.10
N GLY A 59 -2.83 10.02 6.28
CA GLY A 59 -3.23 11.08 5.35
C GLY A 59 -2.63 10.87 3.95
N HIS A 60 -1.36 10.48 3.88
CA HIS A 60 -0.69 10.18 2.62
C HIS A 60 -1.32 8.98 1.89
N LEU A 61 -1.56 7.87 2.61
CA LEU A 61 -2.20 6.68 2.04
C LEU A 61 -3.59 7.01 1.46
N LEU A 62 -4.39 7.79 2.18
CA LEU A 62 -5.70 8.24 1.71
C LEU A 62 -5.60 9.15 0.48
N HIS A 63 -4.63 10.06 0.44
CA HIS A 63 -4.40 10.94 -0.70
C HIS A 63 -4.02 10.15 -1.96
N VAL A 64 -3.12 9.18 -1.82
CA VAL A 64 -2.73 8.27 -2.92
C VAL A 64 -3.91 7.43 -3.38
N ALA A 65 -4.70 6.87 -2.46
CA ALA A 65 -5.91 6.13 -2.79
C ALA A 65 -6.91 6.98 -3.60
N ALA A 66 -7.15 8.23 -3.19
CA ALA A 66 -8.01 9.16 -3.91
C ALA A 66 -7.48 9.50 -5.31
N LYS A 67 -6.16 9.71 -5.44
CA LYS A 67 -5.50 9.97 -6.73
C LYS A 67 -5.64 8.78 -7.68
N LEU A 68 -5.48 7.56 -7.20
CA LEU A 68 -5.59 6.34 -8.01
C LEU A 68 -7.04 6.02 -8.36
N GLY A 69 -7.98 6.26 -7.45
CA GLY A 69 -9.41 6.03 -7.69
C GLY A 69 -10.07 7.05 -8.64
N ALA A 70 -9.40 8.15 -8.96
CA ALA A 70 -9.87 9.16 -9.92
C ALA A 70 -9.47 8.86 -11.37
N GLN A 71 -8.66 7.83 -11.61
CA GLN A 71 -8.20 7.38 -12.93
C GLN A 71 -9.17 6.35 -13.53
#